data_AF-R6IDW0-F1
#
_entry.id   AF-R6IDW0-F1
#
_cell.length_a   1.000
_cell.length_b   1.000
_cell.length_c   1.000
_cell.angle_alpha   90.00
_cell.angle_beta   90.00
_cell.angle_gamma   90.00
#
_symmetry.space_group_name_H-M   'P 1'
#
loop_
_entity.id
_entity.type
_entity.pdbx_description
1 polymer ?
#
loop_
_entity_poly.entity_id
_entity_poly.type
_entity_poly.pdbx_seq_one_letter_code
_entity_poly.pdbx_strand_id
1 'polypeptide(L)'
;MLLEGMVAVVSIVCVMILAKDSELITKAPNFIYAMGIGSFMELIGIPAAFGISFGLMAFTTFVYDTLDVCTRLGRYVIEELTGWRDMKGKVLGTVLTSAVPIFFIFQTMTDAKGNVIPAWKTFWNTFGASNQLLAALALIGISIWLYNTRRNSKVWMAACIPAVLMFLMSNWALLLSIYEGWVLGLGHPAVPVVSVILVILSVLVAVETIYSVSKSKAQIQKEQ
;
A
#
# COMPACT_ATOMS: atom_id res chain seq x y z
N MET A 1 -0.67 -3.87 10.24
CA MET A 1 -1.82 -4.49 9.54
C MET A 1 -3.12 -4.44 10.32
N LEU A 2 -3.31 -5.10 11.49
CA LEU A 2 -4.59 -5.02 12.24
C LEU A 2 -4.92 -3.60 12.75
N LEU A 3 -3.94 -2.92 13.37
CA LEU A 3 -4.10 -1.53 13.81
C LEU A 3 -4.25 -0.56 12.62
N GLU A 4 -3.63 -0.84 11.48
CA GLU A 4 -3.78 -0.05 10.25
C GLU A 4 -5.17 -0.23 9.65
N GLY A 5 -5.73 -1.44 9.70
CA GLY A 5 -7.11 -1.71 9.33
C GLY A 5 -8.09 -0.95 10.24
N MET A 6 -7.82 -0.89 11.54
CA MET A 6 -8.61 -0.07 12.47
C MET A 6 -8.52 1.42 12.11
N VAL A 7 -7.31 1.96 11.87
CA VAL A 7 -7.12 3.35 11.44
C VAL A 7 -7.82 3.62 10.11
N ALA A 8 -7.79 2.69 9.15
CA ALA A 8 -8.47 2.82 7.87
C ALA A 8 -10.00 2.87 8.03
N VAL A 9 -10.58 1.99 8.86
CA VAL A 9 -12.03 2.01 9.16
C VAL A 9 -12.42 3.33 9.82
N VAL A 10 -11.65 3.79 10.81
CA VAL A 10 -11.89 5.08 11.47
C VAL A 10 -11.78 6.23 10.46
N SER A 11 -10.80 6.19 9.56
CA SER A 11 -10.62 7.22 8.52
C SER A 11 -11.83 7.28 7.57
N ILE A 12 -12.38 6.14 7.17
CA ILE A 12 -13.58 6.07 6.33
C ILE A 12 -14.78 6.66 7.08
N VAL A 13 -14.95 6.32 8.36
CA VAL A 13 -16.04 6.87 9.19
C VAL A 13 -15.91 8.39 9.31
N CYS A 14 -14.70 8.92 9.54
CA CYS A 14 -14.45 10.36 9.60
C CYS A 14 -14.84 11.06 8.29
N VAL A 15 -14.56 10.45 7.13
CA VAL A 15 -14.94 11.00 5.82
C VAL A 15 -16.46 10.90 5.58
N MET A 16 -17.10 9.80 5.99
CA MET A 16 -18.55 9.59 5.83
C MET A 16 -19.40 10.58 6.64
N ILE A 17 -18.89 11.08 7.76
CA ILE A 17 -19.56 12.08 8.61
C ILE A 17 -19.52 13.49 7.96
N LEU A 18 -18.61 13.71 7.01
CA LEU A 18 -18.37 15.03 6.45
C LEU A 18 -19.50 15.44 5.47
N ALA A 19 -20.15 16.59 5.74
CA ALA A 19 -21.15 17.14 4.84
C ALA A 19 -20.52 17.64 3.54
N LYS A 20 -21.22 17.43 2.40
CA LYS A 20 -20.74 17.75 1.04
C LYS A 20 -20.41 19.23 0.81
N ASP A 21 -20.97 20.12 1.62
CA ASP A 21 -20.78 21.58 1.52
C ASP A 21 -19.82 22.14 2.56
N SER A 22 -19.14 21.27 3.34
CA SER A 22 -18.25 21.74 4.41
C SER A 22 -16.92 22.28 3.87
N GLU A 23 -16.49 23.42 4.42
CA GLU A 23 -15.20 24.07 4.10
C GLU A 23 -13.99 23.15 4.38
N LEU A 24 -14.19 22.15 5.26
CA LEU A 24 -13.23 21.12 5.62
C LEU A 24 -12.81 20.21 4.46
N ILE A 25 -13.63 20.06 3.41
CA ILE A 25 -13.28 19.25 2.22
C ILE A 25 -12.03 19.81 1.50
N THR A 26 -11.78 21.11 1.62
CA THR A 26 -10.62 21.76 0.97
C THR A 26 -9.34 21.67 1.81
N LYS A 27 -9.42 21.22 3.06
CA LYS A 27 -8.26 21.11 3.95
C LYS A 27 -7.43 19.87 3.63
N ALA A 28 -6.20 19.84 4.13
CA ALA A 28 -5.30 18.71 3.95
C ALA A 28 -5.90 17.42 4.56
N PRO A 29 -5.74 16.24 3.91
CA PRO A 29 -6.37 15.00 4.37
C PRO A 29 -6.03 14.60 5.82
N ASN A 30 -4.80 14.86 6.25
CA ASN A 30 -4.36 14.63 7.64
C ASN A 30 -5.15 15.46 8.66
N PHE A 31 -5.51 16.70 8.30
CA PHE A 31 -6.30 17.58 9.15
C PHE A 31 -7.75 17.13 9.21
N ILE A 32 -8.33 16.68 8.09
CA ILE A 32 -9.70 16.11 8.04
C ILE A 32 -9.78 14.89 8.98
N TYR A 33 -8.79 14.00 8.90
CA TYR A 33 -8.70 12.85 9.80
C TYR A 33 -8.62 13.27 11.28
N ALA A 34 -7.73 14.20 11.61
CA ALA A 34 -7.55 14.66 12.99
C ALA A 34 -8.79 15.36 13.57
N MET A 35 -9.48 16.16 12.75
CA MET A 35 -10.75 16.77 13.13
C MET A 35 -11.82 15.72 13.40
N GLY A 36 -11.91 14.68 12.57
CA GLY A 36 -12.84 13.57 12.79
C GLY A 36 -12.58 12.81 14.10
N ILE A 37 -11.30 12.58 14.43
CA ILE A 37 -10.91 12.02 15.74
C ILE A 37 -11.28 12.97 16.88
N GLY A 38 -11.01 14.28 16.72
CA GLY A 38 -11.38 15.32 17.68
C GLY A 38 -12.87 15.32 18.02
N SER A 39 -13.72 15.33 16.99
CA SER A 39 -15.18 15.26 17.16
C SER A 39 -15.66 13.95 17.78
N PHE A 40 -15.01 12.82 17.46
CA PHE A 40 -15.34 11.54 18.11
C PHE A 40 -14.95 11.55 19.60
N MET A 41 -13.80 12.13 19.94
CA MET A 41 -13.32 12.24 21.32
C MET A 41 -14.17 13.21 22.15
N GLU A 42 -14.74 14.23 21.52
CA GLU A 42 -15.68 15.16 22.17
C GLU A 42 -16.97 14.46 22.63
N LEU A 43 -17.48 13.50 21.85
CA LEU A 43 -18.68 12.71 22.21
C LEU A 43 -18.49 11.87 23.48
N ILE A 44 -17.24 11.47 23.78
CA ILE A 44 -16.89 10.71 25.00
C ILE A 44 -16.43 11.62 26.14
N GLY A 45 -16.58 12.93 26.01
CA GLY A 45 -16.27 13.93 27.05
C GLY A 45 -14.82 14.41 27.10
N ILE A 46 -14.00 14.10 26.09
CA ILE A 46 -12.61 14.56 26.01
C ILE A 46 -12.53 15.81 25.12
N PRO A 47 -11.78 16.87 25.50
CA PRO A 47 -11.68 18.07 24.68
C PRO A 47 -11.22 17.79 23.24
N ALA A 48 -11.94 18.31 22.24
CA ALA A 48 -11.64 18.10 20.83
C ALA A 48 -10.20 18.48 20.45
N ALA A 49 -9.64 19.53 21.06
CA ALA A 49 -8.26 19.96 20.86
C ALA A 49 -7.25 18.84 21.15
N PHE A 50 -7.48 18.05 22.21
CA PHE A 50 -6.63 16.91 22.53
C PHE A 50 -6.75 15.81 21.47
N GLY A 51 -7.97 15.52 21.01
CA GLY A 51 -8.19 14.52 19.96
C GLY A 51 -7.59 14.90 18.61
N ILE A 52 -7.60 16.19 18.25
CA ILE A 52 -6.93 16.69 17.04
C ILE A 52 -5.42 16.50 17.16
N SER A 53 -4.80 16.91 18.28
CA SER A 53 -3.37 16.71 18.50
C SER A 53 -2.99 15.23 18.46
N PHE A 54 -3.80 14.36 19.09
CA PHE A 54 -3.60 12.92 19.06
C PHE A 54 -3.71 12.35 17.64
N GLY A 55 -4.75 12.72 16.88
CA GLY A 55 -4.94 12.26 15.50
C GLY A 55 -3.81 12.68 14.56
N LEU A 56 -3.31 13.92 14.68
CA LEU A 56 -2.15 14.40 13.93
C LEU A 56 -0.87 13.65 14.32
N MET A 57 -0.64 13.41 15.61
CA MET A 57 0.51 12.65 16.09
C MET A 57 0.48 11.19 15.62
N ALA A 58 -0.69 10.54 15.70
CA ALA A 58 -0.87 9.16 15.24
C ALA A 58 -0.63 9.04 13.73
N PHE A 59 -1.17 9.96 12.93
CA PHE A 59 -0.95 9.98 11.48
C PHE A 59 0.53 10.19 11.12
N THR A 60 1.19 11.15 11.74
CA THR A 60 2.62 11.43 11.47
C THR A 60 3.51 10.26 11.89
N THR A 61 3.26 9.66 13.05
CA THR A 61 3.99 8.47 13.53
C THR A 61 3.79 7.29 12.58
N PHE A 62 2.56 7.05 12.11
CA PHE A 62 2.28 6.00 11.12
C PHE A 62 3.07 6.18 9.81
N VAL A 63 3.16 7.42 9.32
CA VAL A 63 3.95 7.74 8.12
C VAL A 63 5.44 7.49 8.37
N TYR A 64 5.96 7.87 9.55
CA TYR A 64 7.36 7.65 9.89
C TYR A 64 7.72 6.18 10.05
N ASP A 65 6.88 5.38 10.72
CA ASP A 65 7.09 3.94 10.85
C ASP A 65 7.09 3.24 9.50
N THR A 66 6.18 3.63 8.60
CA THR A 66 6.13 3.11 7.23
C THR A 66 7.41 3.46 6.48
N LEU A 67 7.87 4.71 6.58
CA LEU A 67 9.09 5.17 5.92
C LEU A 67 10.34 4.45 6.44
N ASP A 68 10.46 4.26 7.76
CA ASP A 68 11.55 3.49 8.36
C ASP A 68 11.57 2.04 7.84
N VAL A 69 10.42 1.36 7.87
CA VAL A 69 10.31 -0.02 7.38
C VAL A 69 10.64 -0.09 5.88
N CYS A 70 10.15 0.85 5.07
CA CYS A 70 10.44 0.90 3.63
C CYS A 70 11.93 1.12 3.34
N THR A 71 12.58 2.07 4.02
CA THR A 71 14.02 2.32 3.82
C THR A 71 14.87 1.14 4.26
N ARG A 72 14.48 0.46 5.34
CA ARG A 72 15.12 -0.76 5.81
C ARG A 72 14.95 -1.93 4.84
N LEU A 73 13.73 -2.17 4.35
CA LEU A 73 13.45 -3.22 3.37
C LEU A 73 14.12 -2.95 2.03
N GLY A 74 14.10 -1.70 1.55
CA GLY A 74 14.77 -1.33 0.30
C GLY A 74 16.28 -1.57 0.34
N ARG A 75 16.91 -1.32 1.49
CA ARG A 75 18.32 -1.69 1.70
C ARG A 75 18.51 -3.21 1.57
N TYR A 76 17.66 -4.02 2.20
CA TYR A 76 17.77 -5.49 2.09
C TYR A 76 17.61 -5.98 0.65
N VAL A 77 16.69 -5.39 -0.11
CA VAL A 77 16.52 -5.70 -1.54
C VAL A 77 17.79 -5.37 -2.34
N ILE A 78 18.43 -4.23 -2.09
CA ILE A 78 19.69 -3.87 -2.76
C ILE A 78 20.82 -4.81 -2.36
N GLU A 79 20.94 -5.13 -1.07
CA GLU A 79 21.96 -6.08 -0.56
C GLU A 79 21.79 -7.46 -1.21
N GLU A 80 20.55 -7.93 -1.38
CA GLU A 80 20.25 -9.22 -2.00
C GLU A 80 20.54 -9.22 -3.51
N LEU A 81 20.14 -8.17 -4.23
CA LEU A 81 20.38 -8.06 -5.68
C LEU A 81 21.86 -7.87 -6.04
N THR A 82 22.63 -7.17 -5.20
CA THR A 82 24.05 -6.90 -5.45
C THR A 82 25.00 -7.93 -4.84
N GLY A 83 24.50 -8.76 -3.92
CA GLY A 83 25.32 -9.69 -3.12
C GLY A 83 26.29 -9.00 -2.17
N TRP A 84 26.16 -7.69 -1.95
CA TRP A 84 27.08 -6.91 -1.12
C TRP A 84 26.83 -7.15 0.37
N ARG A 85 27.76 -7.83 1.03
CA ARG A 85 27.71 -8.09 2.49
C ARG A 85 28.63 -7.20 3.32
N ASP A 86 29.50 -6.45 2.66
CA ASP A 86 30.49 -5.59 3.29
C ASP A 86 29.88 -4.32 3.90
N MET A 87 30.57 -3.73 4.90
CA MET A 87 30.11 -2.49 5.56
C MET A 87 29.88 -1.35 4.55
N LYS A 88 30.72 -1.26 3.52
CA LYS A 88 30.57 -0.29 2.42
C LYS A 88 29.30 -0.54 1.60
N GLY A 89 28.94 -1.80 1.38
CA GLY A 89 27.71 -2.20 0.70
C GLY A 89 26.46 -1.81 1.47
N LYS A 90 26.47 -1.97 2.80
CA LYS A 90 25.36 -1.56 3.68
C LYS A 90 25.14 -0.05 3.67
N VAL A 91 26.22 0.73 3.69
CA VAL A 91 26.15 2.20 3.62
C VAL A 91 25.65 2.65 2.25
N LEU A 92 26.17 2.08 1.16
CA LEU A 92 25.71 2.39 -0.20
C LEU A 92 24.24 2.02 -0.42
N GLY A 93 23.80 0.85 0.07
CA GLY A 93 22.40 0.44 0.02
C GLY A 93 21.50 1.42 0.76
N THR A 94 21.89 1.84 1.97
CA THR A 94 21.13 2.82 2.76
C THR A 94 21.05 4.19 2.06
N VAL A 95 22.17 4.67 1.53
CA VAL A 95 22.23 5.94 0.80
C VAL A 95 21.37 5.86 -0.45
N LEU A 96 21.45 4.79 -1.24
CA LEU A 96 20.67 4.64 -2.45
C LEU A 96 19.16 4.56 -2.15
N THR A 97 18.75 3.78 -1.15
CA THR A 97 17.34 3.68 -0.74
C THR A 97 16.79 4.98 -0.18
N SER A 98 17.60 5.79 0.51
CA SER A 98 17.14 7.04 1.13
C SER A 98 17.25 8.25 0.20
N ALA A 99 18.27 8.29 -0.66
CA ALA A 99 18.50 9.40 -1.59
C ALA A 99 17.43 9.49 -2.67
N VAL A 100 16.90 8.34 -3.13
CA VAL A 100 15.85 8.31 -4.16
C VAL A 100 14.56 8.99 -3.65
N PRO A 101 13.98 8.64 -2.49
CA PRO A 101 12.84 9.38 -1.92
C PRO A 101 13.13 10.86 -1.69
N ILE A 102 14.31 11.20 -1.16
CA ILE A 102 14.71 12.60 -0.93
C ILE A 102 14.70 13.38 -2.24
N PHE A 103 15.28 12.82 -3.30
CA PHE A 103 15.28 13.42 -4.62
C PHE A 103 13.85 13.67 -5.13
N PHE A 104 12.96 12.68 -5.01
CA PHE A 104 11.57 12.81 -5.45
C PHE A 104 10.74 13.80 -4.60
N ILE A 105 11.07 14.04 -3.34
CA ILE A 105 10.38 15.03 -2.50
C ILE A 105 10.64 16.46 -2.99
N PHE A 106 11.84 16.75 -3.49
CA PHE A 106 12.19 18.07 -4.02
C PHE A 106 11.75 18.29 -5.47
N GLN A 107 11.27 17.23 -6.14
CA GLN A 107 10.76 17.31 -7.50
C GLN A 107 9.27 17.67 -7.50
N THR A 108 8.92 18.63 -8.34
CA THR A 108 7.53 18.98 -8.64
C THR A 108 7.14 18.42 -10.00
N MET A 109 5.96 17.83 -10.10
CA MET A 109 5.41 17.30 -11.34
C MET A 109 4.18 18.10 -11.75
N THR A 110 3.92 18.17 -13.05
CA THR A 110 2.73 18.84 -13.58
C THR A 110 1.60 17.82 -13.71
N ASP A 111 0.45 18.12 -13.11
CA ASP A 111 -0.77 17.32 -13.25
C ASP A 111 -1.42 17.51 -14.63
N ALA A 112 -2.39 16.65 -14.98
CA ALA A 112 -3.19 16.71 -16.21
C ALA A 112 -3.82 18.09 -16.50
N LYS A 113 -4.04 18.88 -15.44
CA LYS A 113 -4.65 20.22 -15.47
C LYS A 113 -3.64 21.37 -15.53
N GLY A 114 -2.35 21.09 -15.69
CA GLY A 114 -1.29 22.10 -15.70
C GLY A 114 -0.88 22.59 -14.31
N ASN A 115 -1.46 22.04 -13.24
CA ASN A 115 -1.14 22.42 -11.87
C ASN A 115 0.15 21.74 -11.42
N VAL A 116 1.05 22.52 -10.81
CA VAL A 116 2.27 22.00 -10.20
C VAL A 116 1.88 21.28 -8.91
N ILE A 117 1.99 19.95 -8.92
CA ILE A 117 1.77 19.10 -7.75
C ILE A 117 3.10 18.47 -7.30
N PRO A 118 3.25 18.18 -6.00
CA PRO A 118 4.40 17.40 -5.52
C PRO A 118 4.44 16.03 -6.20
N ALA A 119 5.62 15.54 -6.59
CA ALA A 119 5.75 14.27 -7.30
C ALA A 119 5.14 13.08 -6.52
N TRP A 120 5.22 13.10 -5.18
CA TRP A 120 4.63 12.04 -4.34
C TRP A 120 3.11 11.93 -4.51
N LYS A 121 2.41 13.04 -4.78
CA LYS A 121 0.94 13.05 -4.92
C LYS A 121 0.52 12.38 -6.23
N THR A 122 1.34 12.51 -7.27
CA THR A 122 1.14 11.87 -8.58
C THR A 122 1.18 10.35 -8.49
N PHE A 123 2.07 9.78 -7.67
CA PHE A 123 2.20 8.33 -7.50
C PHE A 123 1.34 7.74 -6.38
N TRP A 124 0.54 8.57 -5.69
CA TRP A 124 -0.18 8.16 -4.49
C TRP A 124 -1.12 6.96 -4.72
N ASN A 125 -1.88 6.98 -5.83
CA ASN A 125 -2.78 5.89 -6.17
C ASN A 125 -2.03 4.60 -6.51
N THR A 126 -0.93 4.71 -7.27
CA THR A 126 -0.08 3.56 -7.62
C THR A 126 0.58 2.96 -6.39
N PHE A 127 1.02 3.79 -5.44
CA PHE A 127 1.56 3.34 -4.14
C PHE A 127 0.51 2.60 -3.31
N GLY A 128 -0.73 3.12 -3.27
CA GLY A 128 -1.84 2.42 -2.61
C GLY A 128 -2.11 1.04 -3.22
N ALA A 129 -2.15 0.97 -4.56
CA ALA A 129 -2.39 -0.28 -5.28
C ALA A 129 -1.25 -1.31 -5.10
N SER A 130 0.02 -0.88 -5.11
CA SER A 130 1.15 -1.79 -4.88
C SER A 130 1.16 -2.39 -3.47
N ASN A 131 0.78 -1.59 -2.46
CA ASN A 131 0.67 -2.09 -1.08
C ASN A 131 -0.45 -3.13 -0.93
N GLN A 132 -1.58 -2.94 -1.62
CA GLN A 132 -2.67 -3.92 -1.64
C GLN A 132 -2.26 -5.21 -2.36
N LEU A 133 -1.46 -5.14 -3.43
CA LEU A 133 -0.90 -6.32 -4.09
C LEU A 133 0.03 -7.11 -3.17
N LEU A 134 0.90 -6.44 -2.41
CA LEU A 134 1.77 -7.09 -1.43
C LEU A 134 0.97 -7.76 -0.31
N ALA A 135 -0.10 -7.10 0.16
CA ALA A 135 -1.01 -7.68 1.15
C ALA A 135 -1.75 -8.92 0.59
N ALA A 136 -2.19 -8.88 -0.67
CA ALA A 136 -2.80 -10.02 -1.33
C ALA A 136 -1.83 -11.21 -1.41
N LEU A 137 -0.56 -10.97 -1.75
CA LEU A 137 0.48 -12.00 -1.76
C LEU A 137 0.70 -12.63 -0.37
N ALA A 138 0.76 -11.81 0.68
CA ALA A 138 0.88 -12.31 2.05
C ALA A 138 -0.30 -13.21 2.44
N LEU A 139 -1.53 -12.80 2.10
CA LEU A 139 -2.74 -13.59 2.37
C LEU A 139 -2.79 -14.89 1.54
N ILE A 140 -2.31 -14.87 0.30
CA ILE A 140 -2.13 -16.09 -0.52
C ILE A 140 -1.17 -17.06 0.19
N GLY A 141 -0.02 -16.58 0.67
CA GLY A 141 0.94 -17.40 1.41
C GLY A 141 0.34 -18.01 2.67
N ILE A 142 -0.40 -17.23 3.45
CA ILE A 142 -1.14 -17.70 4.64
C ILE A 142 -2.20 -18.74 4.25
N SER A 143 -2.90 -18.53 3.13
CA SER A 143 -3.92 -19.46 2.64
C SER A 143 -3.33 -20.83 2.29
N ILE A 144 -2.18 -20.85 1.62
CA ILE A 144 -1.46 -22.09 1.28
C ILE A 144 -0.94 -22.78 2.55
N TRP A 145 -0.38 -22.01 3.50
CA TRP A 145 0.08 -22.55 4.78
C TRP A 145 -1.07 -23.17 5.59
N LEU A 146 -2.23 -22.51 5.66
CA LEU A 146 -3.44 -23.02 6.32
C LEU A 146 -3.97 -24.29 5.62
N TYR A 147 -3.95 -24.31 4.29
CA TYR A 147 -4.36 -25.47 3.51
C TYR A 147 -3.48 -26.70 3.82
N ASN A 148 -2.16 -26.49 3.94
CA ASN A 148 -1.22 -27.57 4.29
C ASN A 148 -1.31 -28.00 5.76
N THR A 149 -1.54 -27.07 6.69
CA THR A 149 -1.54 -27.36 8.13
C THR A 149 -2.87 -27.96 8.63
N ARG A 150 -4.02 -27.50 8.11
CA ARG A 150 -5.36 -27.98 8.53
C ARG A 150 -6.22 -28.36 7.34
N ARG A 151 -5.78 -29.40 6.62
CA ARG A 151 -6.38 -29.92 5.38
C ARG A 151 -7.89 -30.22 5.47
N ASN A 152 -8.40 -30.64 6.64
CA ASN A 152 -9.81 -30.99 6.85
C ASN A 152 -10.72 -29.80 7.20
N SER A 153 -10.18 -28.57 7.30
CA SER A 153 -10.97 -27.41 7.66
C SER A 153 -10.99 -26.38 6.52
N LYS A 154 -12.18 -25.86 6.20
CA LYS A 154 -12.37 -24.79 5.20
C LYS A 154 -11.79 -23.43 5.62
N VAL A 155 -11.01 -23.38 6.70
CA VAL A 155 -10.38 -22.16 7.24
C VAL A 155 -9.46 -21.48 6.23
N TRP A 156 -8.85 -22.22 5.30
CA TRP A 156 -8.05 -21.63 4.22
C TRP A 156 -8.86 -20.67 3.32
N MET A 157 -10.18 -20.89 3.18
CA MET A 157 -11.06 -20.00 2.40
C MET A 157 -11.19 -18.61 3.04
N ALA A 158 -11.10 -18.52 4.36
CA ALA A 158 -11.21 -17.24 5.07
C ALA A 158 -10.05 -16.28 4.74
N ALA A 159 -8.87 -16.82 4.42
CA ALA A 159 -7.73 -16.03 3.95
C ALA A 159 -7.72 -15.87 2.42
N CYS A 160 -8.15 -16.92 1.69
CA CYS A 160 -8.07 -16.93 0.23
C CYS A 160 -9.09 -16.00 -0.43
N ILE A 161 -10.32 -15.92 0.08
CA ILE A 161 -11.37 -15.06 -0.48
C ILE A 161 -10.95 -13.57 -0.44
N PRO A 162 -10.51 -13.00 0.71
CA PRO A 162 -10.00 -11.64 0.73
C PRO A 162 -8.77 -11.45 -0.16
N ALA A 163 -7.88 -12.44 -0.24
CA ALA A 163 -6.66 -12.35 -1.05
C ALA A 163 -6.99 -12.18 -2.54
N VAL A 164 -7.89 -13.00 -3.07
CA VAL A 164 -8.31 -12.95 -4.48
C VAL A 164 -9.04 -11.64 -4.78
N LEU A 165 -9.94 -11.20 -3.90
CA LEU A 165 -10.65 -9.93 -4.07
C LEU A 165 -9.68 -8.74 -4.08
N MET A 166 -8.73 -8.70 -3.13
CA MET A 166 -7.71 -7.66 -3.09
C MET A 166 -6.86 -7.68 -4.36
N PHE A 167 -6.40 -8.86 -4.79
CA PHE A 167 -5.60 -9.00 -6.00
C PHE A 167 -6.34 -8.46 -7.24
N LEU A 168 -7.62 -8.82 -7.40
CA LEU A 168 -8.43 -8.36 -8.53
C LEU A 168 -8.65 -6.85 -8.49
N MET A 169 -9.01 -6.30 -7.33
CA MET A 169 -9.25 -4.85 -7.17
C MET A 169 -7.98 -4.03 -7.40
N SER A 170 -6.82 -4.50 -6.94
CA SER A 170 -5.56 -3.78 -7.17
C SER A 170 -5.14 -3.83 -8.64
N ASN A 171 -5.27 -4.97 -9.32
CA ASN A 171 -5.02 -5.03 -10.76
C ASN A 171 -5.98 -4.14 -11.55
N TRP A 172 -7.26 -4.12 -11.16
CA TRP A 172 -8.24 -3.21 -11.76
C TRP A 172 -7.84 -1.74 -11.61
N ALA A 173 -7.41 -1.31 -10.42
CA ALA A 173 -6.95 0.05 -10.17
C ALA A 173 -5.68 0.42 -10.99
N LEU A 174 -4.75 -0.52 -11.16
CA LEU A 174 -3.56 -0.30 -11.99
C LEU A 174 -3.91 -0.19 -13.48
N LEU A 175 -4.81 -1.04 -13.98
CA LEU A 175 -5.30 -0.95 -15.37
C LEU A 175 -6.03 0.38 -15.63
N LEU A 176 -6.83 0.85 -14.66
CA LEU A 176 -7.44 2.17 -14.73
C LEU A 176 -6.38 3.28 -14.81
N SER A 177 -5.34 3.20 -13.98
CA SER A 177 -4.24 4.18 -13.98
C SER A 177 -3.48 4.21 -15.32
N ILE A 178 -3.36 3.07 -16.00
CA ILE A 178 -2.76 2.97 -17.34
C ILE A 178 -3.68 3.62 -18.38
N TYR A 179 -4.97 3.30 -18.33
CA TYR A 179 -5.96 3.87 -19.25
C TYR A 179 -6.04 5.39 -19.12
N GLU A 180 -6.11 5.91 -17.88
CA GLU A 180 -6.16 7.35 -17.61
C GLU A 180 -4.91 8.06 -18.12
N GLY A 181 -3.72 7.53 -17.84
CA GLY A 181 -2.49 8.23 -18.24
C GLY A 181 -2.13 8.13 -19.72
N TRP A 182 -2.34 6.99 -20.38
CA TRP A 182 -1.97 6.83 -21.79
C TRP A 182 -3.10 7.10 -22.79
N VAL A 183 -4.35 6.76 -22.44
CA VAL A 183 -5.48 6.91 -23.37
C VAL A 183 -6.16 8.27 -23.19
N LEU A 184 -6.39 8.69 -21.95
CA LEU A 184 -7.02 9.98 -21.66
C LEU A 184 -5.99 11.12 -21.57
N GLY A 185 -4.69 10.81 -21.55
CA GLY A 185 -3.62 11.80 -21.39
C GLY A 185 -3.65 12.50 -20.03
N LEU A 186 -4.28 11.87 -19.03
CA LEU A 186 -4.46 12.43 -17.70
C LEU A 186 -3.28 12.03 -16.81
N GLY A 187 -2.41 13.00 -16.52
CA GLY A 187 -1.36 12.89 -15.52
C GLY A 187 0.02 12.68 -16.13
N HIS A 188 1.01 12.46 -15.26
CA HIS A 188 2.40 12.34 -15.69
C HIS A 188 2.64 10.97 -16.36
N PRO A 189 3.34 10.89 -17.52
CA PRO A 189 3.52 9.65 -18.27
C PRO A 189 4.28 8.55 -17.52
N ALA A 190 4.94 8.89 -16.42
CA ALA A 190 5.63 7.93 -15.55
C ALA A 190 4.65 7.01 -14.77
N VAL A 191 3.43 7.47 -14.46
CA VAL A 191 2.46 6.69 -13.68
C VAL A 191 2.01 5.43 -14.42
N PRO A 192 1.57 5.49 -15.69
CA PRO A 192 1.26 4.29 -16.48
C PRO A 192 2.43 3.32 -16.60
N VAL A 193 3.66 3.82 -16.76
CA VAL A 193 4.86 2.97 -16.89
C VAL A 193 5.05 2.12 -15.64
N VAL A 194 5.00 2.75 -14.46
CA VAL A 194 5.11 2.03 -13.18
C VAL A 194 3.94 1.06 -13.00
N SER A 195 2.72 1.46 -13.35
CA SER A 195 1.54 0.59 -13.26
C SER A 195 1.64 -0.63 -14.17
N VAL A 196 2.18 -0.50 -15.39
CA VAL A 196 2.43 -1.64 -16.29
C VAL A 196 3.43 -2.61 -15.67
N ILE A 197 4.54 -2.10 -15.12
CA ILE A 197 5.54 -2.94 -14.46
C ILE A 197 4.90 -3.72 -13.30
N LEU A 198 4.07 -3.05 -12.48
CA LEU A 198 3.38 -3.69 -11.35
C LEU A 198 2.37 -4.75 -11.80
N VAL A 199 1.64 -4.52 -12.91
CA VAL A 199 0.72 -5.53 -13.47
C VAL A 199 1.49 -6.73 -14.03
N ILE A 200 2.63 -6.52 -14.67
CA ILE A 200 3.47 -7.63 -15.14
C ILE A 200 3.96 -8.45 -13.94
N LEU A 201 4.48 -7.79 -12.91
CA LEU A 201 4.94 -8.47 -11.69
C LEU A 201 3.81 -9.19 -10.96
N SER A 202 2.61 -8.60 -10.89
CA SER A 202 1.46 -9.23 -10.24
C SER A 202 1.04 -10.51 -10.97
N VAL A 203 1.03 -10.50 -12.31
CA VAL A 203 0.70 -11.67 -13.13
C VAL A 203 1.77 -12.75 -12.97
N LEU A 204 3.05 -12.40 -12.99
CA LEU A 204 4.15 -13.36 -12.76
C LEU A 204 4.00 -14.05 -11.40
N VAL A 205 3.73 -13.28 -10.35
CA VAL A 205 3.50 -13.82 -9.00
C VAL A 205 2.26 -14.73 -8.95
N ALA A 206 1.18 -14.37 -9.65
CA ALA A 206 -0.01 -15.20 -9.73
C ALA A 206 0.28 -16.53 -10.44
N VAL A 207 1.03 -16.52 -11.54
CA VAL A 207 1.45 -17.72 -12.27
C VAL A 207 2.32 -18.61 -11.38
N GLU A 208 3.33 -18.07 -10.71
CA GLU A 208 4.20 -18.83 -9.79
C GLU A 208 3.41 -19.43 -8.62
N THR A 209 2.44 -18.68 -8.08
CA THR A 209 1.54 -19.18 -7.03
C THR A 209 0.75 -20.38 -7.52
N ILE A 210 0.11 -20.28 -8.70
CA ILE A 210 -0.68 -21.37 -9.27
C ILE A 210 0.20 -22.58 -9.56
N TYR A 211 1.40 -22.37 -10.09
CA TYR A 211 2.36 -23.42 -10.38
C TYR A 211 2.81 -24.14 -9.09
N SER A 212 3.18 -23.38 -8.05
CA SER A 212 3.59 -23.92 -6.75
C SER A 212 2.48 -24.75 -6.08
N VAL A 213 1.25 -24.25 -6.10
CA VAL A 213 0.09 -24.98 -5.56
C VAL A 213 -0.18 -26.26 -6.37
N SER A 214 -0.08 -26.21 -7.69
CA SER A 214 -0.28 -27.37 -8.57
C SER A 214 0.78 -28.45 -8.35
N LYS A 215 2.05 -28.05 -8.19
CA LYS A 215 3.17 -28.94 -7.88
C LYS A 215 3.01 -29.59 -6.50
N SER A 216 2.59 -28.83 -5.49
CA SER A 216 2.30 -29.34 -4.15
C SER A 216 1.19 -30.39 -4.17
N LYS A 217 0.11 -30.18 -4.93
CA LYS A 217 -0.93 -31.20 -5.13
C LYS A 217 -0.40 -32.46 -5.80
N ALA A 218 0.43 -32.33 -6.83
CA ALA A 218 0.99 -33.46 -7.57
C ALA A 218 1.96 -34.32 -6.73
N GLN A 219 2.72 -33.72 -5.81
CA GLN A 219 3.56 -34.50 -4.87
C GLN A 219 2.72 -35.30 -3.89
N ILE A 220 1.67 -34.69 -3.33
CA ILE A 220 0.81 -35.35 -2.35
C ILE A 220 0.04 -36.53 -2.97
N GLN A 221 -0.31 -36.44 -4.25
CA GLN A 221 -1.01 -37.50 -4.97
C GLN A 221 -0.10 -38.67 -5.38
N LYS A 222 1.23 -38.51 -5.28
CA LYS A 222 2.21 -39.60 -5.47
C LYS A 222 2.58 -40.31 -4.16
N GLU A 223 2.30 -39.70 -3.02
CA GLU A 223 2.57 -40.25 -1.68
C GLU A 223 1.35 -40.99 -1.09
N GLN A 224 0.19 -40.95 -1.76
CA GLN A 224 -1.02 -41.74 -1.46
C GLN A 224 -1.13 -42.94 -2.39
#